data_AF-A0A428PTN7-F1
#
_entry.id   AF-A0A428PTN7-F1
#
_cell.length_a   1.000
_cell.length_b   1.000
_cell.length_c   1.000
_cell.angle_alpha   90.00
_cell.angle_beta   90.00
_cell.angle_gamma   90.00
#
_symmetry.space_group_name_H-M   'P 1'
#
loop_
_entity.id
_entity.type
_entity.pdbx_description
1 polymer ?
#
loop_
_entity_poly.entity_id
_entity_poly.type
_entity_poly.pdbx_seq_one_letter_code
_entity_poly.pdbx_strand_id
1 'polypeptide(L)'
;MMILWASHEQHPVQLHEPWEKAFVAYWSVNCSMGPEFYKSRLQMSLRRSVDGHGILDGPWKADTSDIETVLSLWLWSMKEPTKGYDEEDPDIKTVEPRINRILSVHSDTAHTDVADRDDDIHEAMQLSLWHKRANNGLKTYKSRNYRLVQVAEFQHAVWWREGDQFVTDSEGPPAASNDRRRFFGWRNMKKGPMKGLSVFHEMMPSNSSLPLNYAQELYSTFLTAITQAVEDLGGNSQATRYGEFIGASNETVDEIQAALVTRGLCDADEAFACTIPTLRTQGLLQPPEEVIAMVGKLADNHLKQKRWNNHEQDPTEAKEATKKLRALVIDNCKGFLQALEGDDEASIAGYRGIVHLLDRYSKDETIKNIPYAESDQGTGSGGGSGAQVKSLADIIVYCGEAARSRLEQKYPLSAGSEDERLLSRLREHGMWKD
;
A
#
# COMPACT_ATOMS: atom_id res chain seq x y z
N MET A 1 29.70 -26.42 -5.91
CA MET A 1 28.77 -26.01 -6.99
C MET A 1 28.70 -24.48 -7.08
N MET A 2 28.51 -23.91 -8.28
CA MET A 2 28.20 -22.49 -8.48
C MET A 2 26.70 -22.36 -8.81
N ILE A 3 26.02 -21.38 -8.22
CA ILE A 3 24.65 -21.04 -8.57
C ILE A 3 24.66 -19.74 -9.38
N LEU A 4 24.10 -19.77 -10.58
CA LEU A 4 24.01 -18.59 -11.45
C LEU A 4 22.54 -18.21 -11.64
N TRP A 5 22.16 -17.01 -11.19
CA TRP A 5 20.80 -16.51 -11.35
C TRP A 5 20.73 -15.60 -12.56
N ALA A 6 20.09 -16.11 -13.62
CA ALA A 6 19.86 -15.35 -14.84
C ALA A 6 18.71 -14.37 -14.62
N SER A 7 19.01 -13.07 -14.62
CA SER A 7 18.03 -12.03 -14.29
C SER A 7 16.89 -11.83 -15.29
N HIS A 8 16.65 -12.73 -16.25
CA HIS A 8 15.63 -12.47 -17.28
C HIS A 8 14.87 -13.62 -17.96
N GLU A 9 14.97 -14.88 -17.54
CA GLU A 9 14.13 -15.94 -18.12
C GLU A 9 13.07 -16.42 -17.14
N GLN A 10 11.83 -16.53 -17.64
CA GLN A 10 10.58 -16.75 -16.89
C GLN A 10 10.45 -18.15 -16.27
N HIS A 11 11.55 -18.86 -16.06
CA HIS A 11 11.56 -20.19 -15.50
C HIS A 11 12.37 -20.18 -14.21
N PRO A 12 11.86 -20.77 -13.13
CA PRO A 12 12.63 -20.88 -11.91
C PRO A 12 13.94 -21.61 -12.19
N VAL A 13 15.05 -21.10 -11.65
CA VAL A 13 16.35 -21.74 -11.80
C VAL A 13 16.32 -23.03 -11.00
N GLN A 14 16.16 -24.16 -11.69
CA GLN A 14 16.13 -25.46 -11.04
C GLN A 14 17.55 -25.86 -10.62
N LEU A 15 17.78 -25.97 -9.31
CA LEU A 15 19.06 -26.44 -8.78
C LEU A 15 19.17 -27.96 -8.95
N HIS A 16 20.25 -28.42 -9.60
CA HIS A 16 20.51 -29.86 -9.76
C HIS A 16 21.07 -30.51 -8.48
N GLU A 17 21.60 -29.72 -7.55
CA GLU A 17 22.00 -30.19 -6.22
C GLU A 17 21.44 -29.25 -5.13
N PRO A 18 21.39 -29.70 -3.86
CA PRO A 18 20.96 -28.85 -2.74
C PRO A 18 21.81 -27.58 -2.64
N TRP A 19 21.16 -26.45 -2.33
CA TRP A 19 21.83 -25.13 -2.23
C TRP A 19 22.92 -25.10 -1.15
N GLU A 20 22.86 -26.00 -0.17
CA GLU A 20 23.86 -26.18 0.88
C GLU A 20 25.23 -26.58 0.32
N LYS A 21 25.29 -27.21 -0.87
CA LYS A 21 26.53 -27.57 -1.58
C LYS A 21 27.09 -26.43 -2.43
N ALA A 22 26.39 -25.30 -2.51
CA ALA A 22 26.88 -24.14 -3.22
C ALA A 22 27.84 -23.33 -2.36
N PHE A 23 28.90 -22.84 -3.01
CA PHE A 23 29.92 -21.99 -2.36
C PHE A 23 30.00 -20.60 -2.97
N VAL A 24 29.43 -20.42 -4.17
CA VAL A 24 29.21 -19.10 -4.79
C VAL A 24 27.82 -19.02 -5.40
N ALA A 25 27.15 -17.90 -5.19
CA ALA A 25 25.93 -17.50 -5.88
C ALA A 25 26.16 -16.18 -6.62
N TYR A 26 25.71 -16.09 -7.86
CA TYR A 26 25.83 -14.89 -8.69
C TYR A 26 24.46 -14.33 -9.01
N TRP A 27 24.32 -13.00 -8.92
CA TRP A 27 23.18 -12.27 -9.44
C TRP A 27 23.62 -11.06 -10.24
N SER A 28 22.73 -10.54 -11.07
CA SER A 28 23.04 -9.44 -11.98
C SER A 28 22.34 -8.16 -11.56
N VAL A 29 23.09 -7.06 -11.53
CA VAL A 29 22.58 -5.72 -11.29
C VAL A 29 22.80 -4.92 -12.56
N ASN A 30 21.74 -4.28 -13.09
CA ASN A 30 21.97 -3.38 -14.23
C ASN A 30 22.38 -1.99 -13.72
N CYS A 31 23.50 -1.52 -14.23
CA CYS A 31 23.96 -0.16 -14.04
C CYS A 31 23.85 0.57 -15.39
N SER A 32 23.48 1.84 -15.31
CA SER A 32 23.32 2.69 -16.48
C SER A 32 24.10 3.97 -16.20
N MET A 33 25.22 4.14 -16.89
CA MET A 33 26.10 5.31 -16.74
C MET A 33 25.81 6.33 -17.84
N GLY A 34 24.66 7.01 -17.74
CA GLY A 34 24.25 7.99 -18.73
C GLY A 34 23.96 7.41 -20.13
N PRO A 35 23.69 8.28 -21.12
CA PRO A 35 23.26 7.87 -22.45
C PRO A 35 24.37 7.25 -23.31
N GLU A 36 25.65 7.54 -23.02
CA GLU A 36 26.78 7.04 -23.82
C GLU A 36 27.34 5.69 -23.35
N PHE A 37 27.04 5.23 -22.13
CA PHE A 37 27.37 3.88 -21.70
C PHE A 37 26.14 2.97 -21.82
N TYR A 38 26.21 2.07 -22.80
CA TYR A 38 25.30 0.93 -22.94
C TYR A 38 25.03 0.26 -21.58
N LYS A 39 23.76 -0.14 -21.36
CA LYS A 39 23.27 -0.89 -20.19
C LYS A 39 24.30 -1.95 -19.76
N SER A 40 25.12 -1.62 -18.77
CA SER A 40 26.15 -2.52 -18.29
C SER A 40 25.54 -3.37 -17.18
N ARG A 41 25.70 -4.67 -17.30
CA ARG A 41 25.26 -5.63 -16.29
C ARG A 41 26.46 -6.00 -15.45
N LEU A 42 26.45 -5.57 -14.19
CA LEU A 42 27.47 -5.97 -13.22
C LEU A 42 27.01 -7.27 -12.57
N GLN A 43 27.91 -8.24 -12.55
CA GLN A 43 27.69 -9.46 -11.78
C GLN A 43 28.16 -9.24 -10.35
N MET A 44 27.26 -9.55 -9.43
CA MET A 44 27.52 -9.57 -8.00
C MET A 44 27.71 -11.01 -7.55
N SER A 45 28.53 -11.23 -6.53
CA SER A 45 28.76 -12.57 -5.98
C SER A 45 28.57 -12.63 -4.46
N LEU A 46 27.93 -13.72 -4.01
CA LEU A 46 27.88 -14.17 -2.62
C LEU A 46 28.75 -15.40 -2.51
N ARG A 47 29.69 -15.42 -1.57
CA ARG A 47 30.66 -16.50 -1.39
C ARG A 47 30.63 -17.03 0.03
N ARG A 48 30.82 -18.34 0.19
CA ARG A 48 31.14 -18.97 1.47
C ARG A 48 32.64 -19.18 1.58
N SER A 49 33.18 -19.06 2.78
CA SER A 49 34.55 -19.49 3.04
C SER A 49 34.66 -21.01 2.87
N VAL A 50 35.84 -21.45 2.50
CA VAL A 50 36.19 -22.86 2.39
C VAL A 50 37.35 -23.09 3.33
N ASP A 51 37.27 -24.11 4.18
CA ASP A 51 38.34 -24.46 5.09
C ASP A 51 39.52 -25.12 4.34
N GLY A 52 40.60 -25.42 5.08
CA GLY A 52 41.78 -26.08 4.52
C GLY A 52 41.54 -27.50 3.97
N HIS A 53 40.36 -28.08 4.20
CA HIS A 53 39.95 -29.39 3.72
C HIS A 53 38.97 -29.33 2.54
N GLY A 54 38.64 -28.14 2.06
CA GLY A 54 37.67 -27.99 0.97
C GLY A 54 36.21 -28.03 1.43
N ILE A 55 35.97 -28.01 2.74
CA ILE A 55 34.63 -28.02 3.32
C ILE A 55 34.13 -26.58 3.46
N LEU A 56 32.86 -26.37 3.14
CA LEU A 56 32.22 -25.07 3.26
C LEU A 56 32.09 -24.72 4.74
N ASP A 57 32.72 -23.62 5.13
CA ASP A 57 32.71 -23.11 6.50
C ASP A 57 32.32 -21.63 6.48
N GLY A 58 31.49 -21.22 7.43
CA GLY A 58 31.09 -19.82 7.61
C GLY A 58 29.89 -19.32 6.77
N PRO A 59 29.46 -18.07 7.04
CA PRO A 59 28.26 -17.49 6.44
C PRO A 59 28.51 -17.06 4.99
N TRP A 60 27.42 -16.89 4.23
CA TRP A 60 27.45 -16.21 2.94
C TRP A 60 27.88 -14.76 3.11
N LYS A 61 28.84 -14.30 2.30
CA LYS A 61 29.33 -12.93 2.28
C LYS A 61 29.38 -12.40 0.85
N ALA A 62 28.85 -11.21 0.66
CA ALA A 62 29.08 -10.47 -0.58
C ALA A 62 30.47 -9.84 -0.54
N ASP A 63 31.09 -9.68 -1.71
CA ASP A 63 32.34 -8.93 -1.82
C ASP A 63 32.06 -7.44 -1.56
N THR A 64 32.75 -6.85 -0.60
CA THR A 64 32.59 -5.43 -0.27
C THR A 64 32.97 -4.54 -1.44
N SER A 65 33.98 -4.93 -2.23
CA SER A 65 34.41 -4.17 -3.41
C SER A 65 33.36 -4.22 -4.53
N ASP A 66 32.64 -5.33 -4.69
CA ASP A 66 31.52 -5.43 -5.63
C ASP A 66 30.39 -4.45 -5.23
N ILE A 67 30.03 -4.43 -3.93
CA ILE A 67 29.01 -3.53 -3.39
C ILE A 67 29.42 -2.07 -3.55
N GLU A 68 30.63 -1.71 -3.13
CA GLU A 68 31.16 -0.35 -3.25
C GLU A 68 31.19 0.11 -4.69
N THR A 69 31.57 -0.76 -5.63
CA THR A 69 31.57 -0.45 -7.06
C THR A 69 30.17 -0.14 -7.56
N VAL A 70 29.18 -1.02 -7.30
CA VAL A 70 27.80 -0.80 -7.75
C VAL A 70 27.21 0.48 -7.14
N LEU A 71 27.37 0.68 -5.83
CA LEU A 71 26.86 1.87 -5.15
C LEU A 71 27.54 3.14 -5.68
N SER A 72 28.85 3.12 -5.89
CA SER A 72 29.60 4.26 -6.43
C SER A 72 29.18 4.61 -7.85
N LEU A 73 28.97 3.60 -8.71
CA LEU A 73 28.52 3.81 -10.08
C LEU A 73 27.09 4.34 -10.13
N TRP A 74 26.21 3.84 -9.26
CA TRP A 74 24.86 4.39 -9.13
C TRP A 74 24.89 5.82 -8.61
N LEU A 75 25.65 6.12 -7.56
CA LEU A 75 25.81 7.50 -7.05
C LEU A 75 26.44 8.44 -8.08
N TRP A 76 27.39 7.97 -8.90
CA TRP A 76 27.96 8.79 -9.96
C TRP A 76 26.93 9.10 -11.05
N SER A 77 26.08 8.12 -11.40
CA SER A 77 24.99 8.35 -12.36
C SER A 77 23.94 9.38 -11.90
N MET A 78 24.04 9.87 -10.66
CA MET A 78 23.09 10.81 -10.04
C MET A 78 23.38 12.28 -10.25
N LYS A 79 24.46 12.65 -10.95
CA LYS A 79 24.59 14.04 -11.39
C LYS A 79 23.33 14.36 -12.18
N GLU A 80 22.48 15.24 -11.63
CA GLU A 80 21.30 15.70 -12.34
C GLU A 80 21.75 16.09 -13.74
N PRO A 81 20.96 15.81 -14.79
CA PRO A 81 21.17 16.48 -16.06
C PRO A 81 21.09 17.97 -15.76
N THR A 82 22.25 18.58 -15.53
CA THR A 82 22.36 20.01 -15.45
C THR A 82 22.04 20.42 -16.86
N LYS A 83 20.84 20.98 -17.06
CA LYS A 83 20.69 21.94 -18.14
C LYS A 83 21.93 22.82 -18.10
N GLY A 84 22.60 22.94 -19.24
CA GLY A 84 23.71 23.87 -19.43
C GLY A 84 23.20 25.30 -19.29
N TYR A 85 22.78 25.67 -18.09
CA TYR A 85 22.60 27.03 -17.68
C TYR A 85 23.97 27.54 -17.32
N ASP A 86 24.38 28.58 -18.02
CA ASP A 86 25.51 29.40 -17.64
C ASP A 86 25.42 29.73 -16.14
N GLU A 87 26.54 29.60 -15.45
CA GLU A 87 26.71 29.52 -13.98
C GLU A 87 26.28 30.76 -13.16
N GLU A 88 25.28 31.54 -13.57
CA GLU A 88 25.10 32.91 -13.06
C GLU A 88 23.79 33.23 -12.31
N ASP A 89 22.96 32.24 -11.92
CA ASP A 89 21.82 32.53 -11.02
C ASP A 89 21.97 31.86 -9.62
N PRO A 90 22.59 32.56 -8.65
CA PRO A 90 22.80 32.03 -7.30
C PRO A 90 21.52 31.94 -6.45
N ASP A 91 20.37 32.42 -6.92
CA ASP A 91 19.11 32.43 -6.15
C ASP A 91 18.19 31.22 -6.41
N ILE A 92 18.55 30.31 -7.32
CA ILE A 92 17.81 29.07 -7.50
C ILE A 92 18.16 28.08 -6.40
N LYS A 93 17.37 28.08 -5.32
CA LYS A 93 17.41 27.00 -4.32
C LYS A 93 17.12 25.66 -5.01
N THR A 94 18.12 24.79 -5.08
CA THR A 94 17.95 23.42 -5.57
C THR A 94 16.94 22.68 -4.70
N VAL A 95 15.74 22.45 -5.22
CA VAL A 95 14.73 21.64 -4.54
C VAL A 95 15.15 20.18 -4.64
N GLU A 96 15.56 19.58 -3.53
CA GLU A 96 15.89 18.16 -3.49
C GLU A 96 14.67 17.31 -3.90
N PRO A 97 14.82 16.37 -4.85
CA PRO A 97 13.74 15.48 -5.25
C PRO A 97 13.26 14.60 -4.09
N ARG A 98 11.95 14.48 -3.92
CA ARG A 98 11.36 13.58 -2.92
C ARG A 98 11.54 12.12 -3.32
N ILE A 99 11.88 11.27 -2.37
CA ILE A 99 12.06 9.84 -2.62
C ILE A 99 10.75 9.08 -2.37
N ASN A 100 10.36 8.25 -3.32
CA ASN A 100 9.19 7.40 -3.26
C ASN A 100 9.60 5.96 -3.61
N ARG A 101 8.95 4.97 -3.00
CA ARG A 101 9.18 3.55 -3.28
C ARG A 101 7.92 2.92 -3.80
N ILE A 102 8.04 2.22 -4.92
CA ILE A 102 6.93 1.57 -5.62
C ILE A 102 6.56 0.28 -4.89
N LEU A 103 5.28 0.16 -4.57
CA LEU A 103 4.69 -1.03 -3.95
C LEU A 103 3.93 -1.86 -4.98
N SER A 104 3.28 -1.22 -5.94
CA SER A 104 2.60 -1.89 -7.05
C SER A 104 2.46 -1.00 -8.30
N VAL A 105 2.18 -1.62 -9.45
CA VAL A 105 2.07 -0.99 -10.77
C VAL A 105 0.93 -1.63 -11.55
N HIS A 106 0.08 -0.79 -12.13
CA HIS A 106 -1.08 -1.19 -12.93
C HIS A 106 -1.02 -0.50 -14.29
N SER A 107 -1.46 -1.19 -15.34
CA SER A 107 -1.49 -0.65 -16.69
C SER A 107 -2.85 -0.06 -17.04
N ASP A 108 -2.84 1.19 -17.54
CA ASP A 108 -4.03 1.90 -18.04
C ASP A 108 -4.61 1.31 -19.34
N THR A 109 -3.97 0.32 -19.98
CA THR A 109 -4.43 -0.21 -21.28
C THR A 109 -5.73 -1.01 -21.19
N ALA A 110 -6.30 -1.20 -20.00
CA ALA A 110 -7.54 -1.93 -19.76
C ALA A 110 -8.72 -1.04 -19.31
N HIS A 111 -8.69 0.26 -19.64
CA HIS A 111 -9.67 1.28 -19.22
C HIS A 111 -11.12 1.13 -19.75
N THR A 112 -11.63 -0.08 -20.00
CA THR A 112 -13.01 -0.29 -20.47
C THR A 112 -13.92 -1.09 -19.56
N ASP A 113 -13.44 -1.84 -18.55
CA ASP A 113 -14.33 -2.71 -17.77
C ASP A 113 -14.31 -2.48 -16.25
N VAL A 114 -15.49 -2.69 -15.64
CA VAL A 114 -15.80 -2.49 -14.21
C VAL A 114 -14.98 -3.41 -13.29
N ALA A 115 -14.51 -4.55 -13.82
CA ALA A 115 -13.73 -5.53 -13.07
C ALA A 115 -12.38 -4.98 -12.57
N ASP A 116 -11.74 -4.09 -13.32
CA ASP A 116 -10.36 -3.66 -13.04
C ASP A 116 -10.26 -2.60 -11.93
N ARG A 117 -11.38 -1.97 -11.54
CA ARG A 117 -11.42 -1.06 -10.37
C ARG A 117 -11.52 -1.81 -9.05
N ASP A 118 -12.08 -3.02 -9.06
CA ASP A 118 -12.07 -3.90 -7.90
C ASP A 118 -10.64 -4.42 -7.67
N ASP A 119 -9.86 -4.65 -8.73
CA ASP A 119 -8.45 -5.08 -8.64
C ASP A 119 -7.57 -4.07 -7.89
N ASP A 120 -7.67 -2.76 -8.17
CA ASP A 120 -6.93 -1.71 -7.44
C ASP A 120 -7.23 -1.71 -5.92
N ILE A 121 -8.49 -1.96 -5.55
CA ILE A 121 -8.92 -2.04 -4.15
C ILE A 121 -8.41 -3.34 -3.52
N HIS A 122 -8.47 -4.45 -4.26
CA HIS A 122 -7.93 -5.74 -3.86
C HIS A 122 -6.42 -5.67 -3.61
N GLU A 123 -5.68 -4.94 -4.45
CA GLU A 123 -4.24 -4.72 -4.33
C GLU A 123 -3.87 -3.92 -3.09
N ALA A 124 -4.50 -2.75 -2.91
CA ALA A 124 -4.27 -1.91 -1.74
C ALA A 124 -4.66 -2.64 -0.44
N MET A 125 -5.75 -3.40 -0.48
CA MET A 125 -6.18 -4.22 0.65
C MET A 125 -5.17 -5.34 0.93
N GLN A 126 -4.68 -6.06 -0.07
CA GLN A 126 -3.69 -7.12 0.11
C GLN A 126 -2.40 -6.57 0.75
N LEU A 127 -1.85 -5.46 0.23
CA LEU A 127 -0.67 -4.82 0.80
C LEU A 127 -0.90 -4.40 2.25
N SER A 128 -2.09 -3.87 2.56
CA SER A 128 -2.43 -3.47 3.93
C SER A 128 -2.50 -4.64 4.92
N LEU A 129 -2.87 -5.84 4.47
CA LEU A 129 -2.91 -7.03 5.33
C LEU A 129 -1.51 -7.45 5.78
N TRP A 130 -0.50 -7.29 4.92
CA TRP A 130 0.89 -7.62 5.24
C TRP A 130 1.64 -6.51 6.00
N HIS A 131 1.04 -5.33 6.14
CA HIS A 131 1.70 -4.18 6.75
C HIS A 131 1.56 -4.18 8.27
N LYS A 132 2.68 -4.32 8.98
CA LYS A 132 2.73 -4.48 10.44
C LYS A 132 2.93 -3.17 11.17
N ARG A 133 1.92 -2.30 11.21
CA ARG A 133 1.99 -1.07 12.02
C ARG A 133 1.35 -1.26 13.39
N ALA A 134 2.13 -0.99 14.44
CA ALA A 134 1.71 -1.24 15.81
C ALA A 134 0.68 -0.26 16.40
N ASN A 135 0.47 0.95 15.86
CA ASN A 135 -0.21 2.00 16.68
C ASN A 135 -0.99 3.11 15.98
N ASN A 136 -1.19 3.09 14.67
CA ASN A 136 -2.12 4.02 14.02
C ASN A 136 -2.90 3.19 13.05
N GLY A 137 -4.23 3.22 13.13
CA GLY A 137 -5.06 2.26 12.40
C GLY A 137 -4.96 2.35 10.90
N LEU A 138 -6.04 2.03 10.21
CA LEU A 138 -6.17 2.35 8.80
C LEU A 138 -6.16 3.90 8.64
N LYS A 139 -5.06 4.60 8.95
CA LYS A 139 -4.58 5.61 8.02
C LYS A 139 -4.40 4.79 6.76
N THR A 140 -5.47 4.76 5.97
CA THR A 140 -5.39 4.60 4.53
C THR A 140 -4.03 5.15 4.18
N TYR A 141 -3.14 4.27 3.70
CA TYR A 141 -1.96 4.74 3.01
C TYR A 141 -2.45 5.96 2.23
N LYS A 142 -1.79 7.12 2.35
CA LYS A 142 -2.00 8.18 1.36
C LYS A 142 -1.38 7.66 0.06
N SER A 143 -1.92 6.55 -0.43
CA SER A 143 -1.66 5.89 -1.69
C SER A 143 -2.09 6.93 -2.69
N ARG A 144 -1.10 7.50 -3.36
CA ARG A 144 -1.37 8.39 -4.46
C ARG A 144 -1.11 7.57 -5.70
N ASN A 145 -2.17 7.34 -6.46
CA ASN A 145 -2.00 6.78 -7.79
C ASN A 145 -1.43 7.87 -8.67
N TYR A 146 -0.18 7.70 -9.06
CA TYR A 146 0.45 8.58 -10.03
C TYR A 146 0.46 7.91 -11.39
N ARG A 147 0.05 8.68 -12.39
CA ARG A 147 0.15 8.29 -13.78
C ARG A 147 1.54 8.60 -14.31
N LEU A 148 2.30 7.56 -14.60
CA LEU A 148 3.61 7.64 -15.23
C LEU A 148 3.46 7.51 -16.74
N VAL A 149 3.93 8.51 -17.48
CA VAL A 149 3.75 8.57 -18.95
C VAL A 149 4.62 7.55 -19.67
N GLN A 150 5.85 7.39 -19.22
CA GLN A 150 6.83 6.46 -19.80
C GLN A 150 7.69 5.88 -18.69
N VAL A 151 8.08 4.61 -18.82
CA VAL A 151 9.06 4.02 -17.91
C VAL A 151 10.41 4.72 -18.06
N ALA A 152 10.95 5.20 -16.94
CA ALA A 152 12.30 5.75 -16.91
C ALA A 152 13.33 4.76 -17.47
N GLU A 153 14.13 5.20 -18.43
CA GLU A 153 15.25 4.40 -18.96
C GLU A 153 16.31 4.12 -17.89
N PHE A 154 16.43 5.05 -16.94
CA PHE A 154 17.41 5.05 -15.87
C PHE A 154 16.74 4.84 -14.50
N GLN A 155 17.33 3.98 -13.67
CA GLN A 155 16.83 3.70 -12.30
C GLN A 155 16.86 4.92 -11.39
N HIS A 156 17.63 5.94 -11.78
CA HIS A 156 17.79 7.18 -11.07
C HIS A 156 16.98 8.35 -11.66
N ALA A 157 16.17 8.14 -12.69
CA ALA A 157 15.54 9.26 -13.37
C ALA A 157 14.73 10.13 -12.39
N VAL A 158 14.87 11.44 -12.54
CA VAL A 158 14.02 12.39 -11.82
C VAL A 158 12.74 12.53 -12.59
N TRP A 159 11.63 12.46 -11.87
CA TRP A 159 10.30 12.66 -12.38
C TRP A 159 9.79 14.00 -11.91
N TRP A 160 9.00 14.67 -12.73
CA TRP A 160 8.33 15.88 -12.34
C TRP A 160 6.88 15.88 -12.76
N ARG A 161 6.10 16.68 -12.05
CA ARG A 161 4.69 16.86 -12.36
C ARG A 161 4.51 17.74 -13.60
N GLU A 162 3.80 17.21 -14.58
CA GLU A 162 3.29 17.92 -15.75
C GLU A 162 1.78 17.68 -15.83
N GLY A 163 0.98 18.70 -15.47
CA GLY A 163 -0.46 18.53 -15.25
C GLY A 163 -0.75 17.53 -14.14
N ASP A 164 -1.50 16.47 -14.44
CA ASP A 164 -1.85 15.39 -13.51
C ASP A 164 -0.97 14.15 -13.63
N GLN A 165 0.12 14.24 -14.38
CA GLN A 165 0.99 13.11 -14.68
C GLN A 165 2.42 13.39 -14.22
N PHE A 166 3.16 12.33 -13.96
CA PHE A 166 4.61 12.41 -13.78
C PHE A 166 5.30 11.98 -15.06
N VAL A 167 6.18 12.84 -15.55
CA VAL A 167 6.99 12.64 -16.74
C VAL A 167 8.47 12.59 -16.36
N THR A 168 9.27 12.00 -17.25
CA THR A 168 10.72 11.93 -17.13
C THR A 168 11.33 11.93 -18.54
N ASP A 169 12.47 12.59 -18.69
CA ASP A 169 13.25 12.63 -19.93
C ASP A 169 14.76 12.68 -19.61
N SER A 170 15.59 12.61 -20.65
CA SER A 170 17.05 12.68 -20.53
C SER A 170 17.59 14.08 -20.19
N GLU A 171 16.82 15.14 -20.45
CA GLU A 171 17.18 16.54 -20.22
C GLU A 171 16.89 16.99 -18.78
N GLY A 172 16.11 16.21 -18.04
CA GLY A 172 15.75 16.46 -16.65
C GLY A 172 14.63 17.50 -16.47
N PRO A 173 14.20 17.73 -15.22
CA PRO A 173 13.05 18.58 -14.94
C PRO A 173 13.27 20.05 -15.36
N PRO A 174 12.22 20.76 -15.82
CA PRO A 174 12.26 22.20 -15.96
C PRO A 174 12.62 22.89 -14.63
N ALA A 175 13.35 24.00 -14.69
CA ALA A 175 13.77 24.75 -13.50
C ALA A 175 12.58 25.15 -12.61
N ALA A 176 11.46 25.57 -13.22
CA ALA A 176 10.22 25.96 -12.55
C ALA A 176 9.46 24.79 -11.89
N SER A 177 9.91 23.55 -12.08
CA SER A 177 9.24 22.39 -11.49
C SER A 177 9.53 22.26 -9.99
N ASN A 178 8.47 22.41 -9.19
CA ASN A 178 8.52 22.36 -7.74
C ASN A 178 8.15 20.97 -7.15
N ASP A 179 7.59 20.06 -7.95
CA ASP A 179 7.28 18.68 -7.52
C ASP A 179 8.17 17.71 -8.30
N ARG A 180 9.38 17.49 -7.75
CA ARG A 180 10.38 16.57 -8.28
C ARG A 180 10.42 15.32 -7.41
N ARG A 181 10.50 14.14 -8.04
CA ARG A 181 10.45 12.84 -7.37
C ARG A 181 11.42 11.85 -7.96
N ARG A 182 11.88 10.92 -7.13
CA ARG A 182 12.58 9.69 -7.56
C ARG A 182 11.75 8.50 -7.11
N PHE A 183 11.56 7.54 -8.00
CA PHE A 183 10.81 6.32 -7.74
C PHE A 183 11.76 5.11 -7.71
N PHE A 184 11.89 4.47 -6.57
CA PHE A 184 12.64 3.22 -6.37
C PHE A 184 11.72 2.00 -6.44
N GLY A 185 12.28 0.81 -6.68
CA GLY A 185 11.53 -0.44 -6.73
C GLY A 185 10.93 -0.79 -8.10
N TRP A 186 11.06 0.09 -9.10
CA TRP A 186 10.46 -0.15 -10.44
C TRP A 186 10.93 -1.46 -11.08
N ARG A 187 12.18 -1.88 -10.84
CA ARG A 187 12.72 -3.13 -11.41
C ARG A 187 12.21 -4.40 -10.74
N ASN A 188 11.61 -4.30 -9.56
CA ASN A 188 11.01 -5.43 -8.86
C ASN A 188 9.57 -5.69 -9.32
N MET A 189 9.05 -4.87 -10.24
CA MET A 189 7.69 -4.97 -10.76
C MET A 189 7.67 -5.83 -12.04
N LYS A 190 6.62 -6.63 -12.23
CA LYS A 190 6.42 -7.38 -13.48
C LYS A 190 6.37 -6.36 -14.64
N LYS A 191 7.04 -6.67 -15.75
CA LYS A 191 7.09 -5.80 -16.94
C LYS A 191 5.67 -5.61 -17.51
N GLY A 192 4.97 -4.57 -17.05
CA GLY A 192 3.76 -4.05 -17.67
C GLY A 192 4.06 -3.20 -18.91
N PRO A 193 3.05 -2.85 -19.71
CA PRO A 193 3.21 -1.96 -20.86
C PRO A 193 3.88 -0.64 -20.46
N MET A 194 4.80 -0.16 -21.31
CA MET A 194 5.69 0.96 -20.96
C MET A 194 5.03 2.35 -20.91
N LYS A 195 3.71 2.44 -21.08
CA LYS A 195 2.96 3.71 -21.15
C LYS A 195 1.68 3.64 -20.32
N GLY A 196 1.38 4.75 -19.62
CA GLY A 196 0.14 4.90 -18.84
C GLY A 196 0.13 3.96 -17.63
N LEU A 197 1.12 4.11 -16.76
CA LEU A 197 1.24 3.24 -15.58
C LEU A 197 0.72 3.97 -14.35
N SER A 198 -0.26 3.37 -13.69
CA SER A 198 -0.73 3.81 -12.38
C SER A 198 0.13 3.14 -11.31
N VAL A 199 0.81 3.93 -10.51
CA VAL A 199 1.79 3.44 -9.55
C VAL A 199 1.32 3.67 -8.12
N PHE A 200 1.25 2.57 -7.37
CA PHE A 200 1.05 2.56 -5.93
C PHE A 200 2.41 2.68 -5.26
N HIS A 201 2.59 3.69 -4.43
CA HIS A 201 3.88 3.97 -3.83
C HIS A 201 3.76 4.46 -2.37
N GLU A 202 4.86 4.33 -1.64
CA GLU A 202 5.06 4.89 -0.33
C GLU A 202 6.03 6.08 -0.42
N MET A 203 5.73 7.16 0.30
CA MET A 203 6.66 8.29 0.41
C MET A 203 7.63 7.97 1.53
N MET A 204 8.93 7.97 1.21
CA MET A 204 9.96 7.64 2.18
C MET A 204 10.07 8.76 3.23
N PRO A 205 10.48 8.44 4.48
CA PRO A 205 10.76 9.43 5.51
C PRO A 205 11.72 10.52 5.01
N SER A 206 11.55 11.76 5.46
CA SER A 206 12.35 12.91 5.01
C SER A 206 13.84 12.81 5.37
N ASN A 207 14.20 11.91 6.29
CA ASN A 207 15.58 11.58 6.66
C ASN A 207 16.16 10.38 5.86
N SER A 208 15.39 9.77 4.96
CA SER A 208 15.89 8.70 4.10
C SER A 208 16.94 9.27 3.14
N SER A 209 18.17 8.78 3.26
CA SER A 209 19.26 9.23 2.39
C SER A 209 19.21 8.52 1.05
N LEU A 210 19.71 9.19 0.02
CA LEU A 210 19.80 8.60 -1.30
C LEU A 210 20.70 7.33 -1.34
N PRO A 211 21.90 7.30 -0.71
CA PRO A 211 22.69 6.07 -0.60
C PRO A 211 21.95 4.91 0.07
N LEU A 212 21.14 5.19 1.09
CA LEU A 212 20.36 4.16 1.79
C LEU A 212 19.32 3.53 0.86
N ASN A 213 18.58 4.35 0.10
CA ASN A 213 17.60 3.86 -0.87
C ASN A 213 18.25 3.01 -1.97
N TYR A 214 19.48 3.32 -2.37
CA TYR A 214 20.25 2.46 -3.29
C TYR A 214 20.67 1.13 -2.67
N ALA A 215 21.11 1.13 -1.42
CA ALA A 215 21.44 -0.12 -0.73
C ALA A 215 20.21 -1.03 -0.60
N GLN A 216 19.05 -0.45 -0.29
CA GLN A 216 17.76 -1.14 -0.28
C GLN A 216 17.35 -1.64 -1.68
N GLU A 217 17.64 -0.88 -2.74
CA GLU A 217 17.38 -1.30 -4.13
C GLU A 217 18.29 -2.46 -4.55
N LEU A 218 19.58 -2.40 -4.21
CA LEU A 218 20.52 -3.50 -4.40
C LEU A 218 20.04 -4.76 -3.68
N TYR A 219 19.61 -4.62 -2.43
CA TYR A 219 19.00 -5.72 -1.68
C TYR A 219 17.75 -6.27 -2.39
N SER A 220 16.88 -5.41 -2.91
CA SER A 220 15.66 -5.86 -3.60
C SER A 220 15.99 -6.63 -4.90
N THR A 221 17.04 -6.22 -5.63
CA THR A 221 17.52 -6.98 -6.80
C THR A 221 18.09 -8.34 -6.40
N PHE A 222 18.80 -8.41 -5.28
CA PHE A 222 19.27 -9.66 -4.71
C PHE A 222 18.08 -10.56 -4.32
N LEU A 223 17.13 -10.04 -3.53
CA LEU A 223 15.94 -10.77 -3.09
C LEU A 223 15.14 -11.28 -4.30
N THR A 224 14.97 -10.46 -5.34
CA THR A 224 14.33 -10.88 -6.60
C THR A 224 15.07 -12.05 -7.24
N ALA A 225 16.40 -12.01 -7.30
CA ALA A 225 17.18 -13.07 -7.91
C ALA A 225 17.12 -14.38 -7.09
N ILE A 226 17.12 -14.27 -5.75
CA ILE A 226 17.11 -15.47 -4.89
C ILE A 226 15.80 -16.22 -4.98
N THR A 227 14.72 -15.45 -5.03
CA THR A 227 13.36 -15.96 -5.01
C THR A 227 12.96 -16.61 -6.33
N GLN A 228 13.67 -16.35 -7.43
CA GLN A 228 13.51 -17.10 -8.68
C GLN A 228 13.88 -18.59 -8.56
N ALA A 229 14.75 -18.95 -7.62
CA ALA A 229 15.12 -20.34 -7.38
C ALA A 229 14.29 -21.00 -6.26
N VAL A 230 13.33 -20.27 -5.69
CA VAL A 230 12.51 -20.73 -4.56
C VAL A 230 11.14 -21.13 -5.10
N GLU A 231 10.74 -22.38 -4.85
CA GLU A 231 9.41 -22.89 -5.22
C GLU A 231 8.33 -22.44 -4.22
N ASP A 232 8.65 -22.48 -2.93
CA ASP A 232 7.79 -22.06 -1.83
C ASP A 232 8.63 -21.34 -0.77
N LEU A 233 8.09 -20.26 -0.19
CA LEU A 233 8.79 -19.47 0.82
C LEU A 233 9.00 -20.27 2.13
N GLY A 234 8.14 -21.26 2.39
CA GLY A 234 8.04 -21.93 3.67
C GLY A 234 7.49 -21.02 4.77
N GLY A 235 7.68 -21.48 6.01
CA GLY A 235 7.19 -20.79 7.21
C GLY A 235 5.68 -20.91 7.40
N ASN A 236 5.22 -20.73 8.64
CA ASN A 236 3.79 -20.79 8.92
C ASN A 236 3.12 -19.44 8.61
N SER A 237 2.30 -19.42 7.57
CA SER A 237 1.41 -18.28 7.30
C SER A 237 0.19 -18.35 8.20
N GLN A 238 -0.07 -17.27 8.93
CA GLN A 238 -1.21 -17.16 9.83
C GLN A 238 -1.75 -15.74 9.87
N ALA A 239 -3.01 -15.62 10.24
CA ALA A 239 -3.56 -14.34 10.65
C ALA A 239 -3.03 -14.00 12.05
N THR A 240 -2.48 -12.80 12.21
CA THR A 240 -1.92 -12.32 13.47
C THR A 240 -2.55 -10.99 13.85
N ARG A 241 -2.73 -10.80 15.16
CA ARG A 241 -3.26 -9.57 15.72
C ARG A 241 -2.14 -8.59 16.06
N TYR A 242 -2.23 -7.39 15.53
CA TYR A 242 -1.36 -6.25 15.82
C TYR A 242 -2.17 -5.16 16.54
N GLY A 243 -2.25 -5.24 17.87
CA GLY A 243 -3.06 -4.32 18.67
C GLY A 243 -4.57 -4.48 18.38
N GLU A 244 -5.19 -3.47 17.78
CA GLU A 244 -6.61 -3.52 17.35
C GLU A 244 -6.79 -4.09 15.94
N PHE A 245 -5.71 -4.38 15.21
CA PHE A 245 -5.74 -4.77 13.81
C PHE A 245 -5.44 -6.25 13.64
N ILE A 246 -5.97 -6.85 12.57
CA ILE A 246 -5.63 -8.21 12.16
C ILE A 246 -4.95 -8.10 10.81
N GLY A 247 -3.77 -8.70 10.70
CA GLY A 247 -2.99 -8.77 9.47
C GLY A 247 -2.55 -10.19 9.18
N ALA A 248 -1.84 -10.34 8.07
CA ALA A 248 -1.13 -11.54 7.69
C ALA A 248 0.28 -11.51 8.28
N SER A 249 0.77 -12.67 8.67
CA SER A 249 2.17 -12.88 9.04
C SER A 249 2.66 -14.20 8.49
N ASN A 250 3.92 -14.25 8.12
CA ASN A 250 4.61 -15.47 7.78
C ASN A 250 5.99 -15.45 8.45
N GLU A 251 6.35 -16.52 9.14
CA GLU A 251 7.60 -16.60 9.92
C GLU A 251 8.83 -16.24 9.08
N THR A 252 8.92 -16.74 7.86
CA THR A 252 10.06 -16.46 6.96
C THR A 252 10.08 -15.02 6.48
N VAL A 253 8.92 -14.45 6.12
CA VAL A 253 8.81 -13.01 5.79
C VAL A 253 9.25 -12.15 6.97
N ASP A 254 8.84 -12.53 8.18
CA ASP A 254 9.11 -11.81 9.41
C ASP A 254 10.59 -11.84 9.76
N GLU A 255 11.25 -12.98 9.56
CA GLU A 255 12.70 -13.12 9.72
C GLU A 255 13.47 -12.27 8.71
N ILE A 256 13.03 -12.25 7.45
CA ILE A 256 13.63 -11.42 6.40
C ILE A 256 13.54 -9.93 6.78
N GLN A 257 12.34 -9.47 7.16
CA GLN A 257 12.12 -8.08 7.57
C GLN A 257 12.91 -7.75 8.85
N ALA A 258 12.91 -8.63 9.84
CA ALA A 258 13.67 -8.44 11.07
C ALA A 258 15.18 -8.37 10.79
N ALA A 259 15.71 -9.18 9.86
CA ALA A 259 17.11 -9.12 9.46
C ALA A 259 17.47 -7.75 8.86
N LEU A 260 16.62 -7.19 8.00
CA LEU A 260 16.82 -5.86 7.43
C LEU A 260 16.88 -4.75 8.49
N VAL A 261 15.94 -4.81 9.44
CA VAL A 261 15.83 -3.81 10.53
C VAL A 261 16.98 -3.94 11.52
N THR A 262 17.24 -5.14 12.01
CA THR A 262 18.28 -5.38 13.04
C THR A 262 19.69 -5.15 12.52
N ARG A 263 19.91 -5.29 11.20
CA ARG A 263 21.19 -4.96 10.55
C ARG A 263 21.31 -3.50 10.14
N GLY A 264 20.28 -2.69 10.39
CA GLY A 264 20.30 -1.25 10.16
C GLY A 264 20.23 -0.85 8.69
N LEU A 265 19.78 -1.73 7.79
CA LEU A 265 19.61 -1.37 6.38
C LEU A 265 18.38 -0.49 6.18
N CYS A 266 17.34 -0.66 7.02
CA CYS A 266 16.11 0.11 6.91
C CYS A 266 15.28 0.04 8.20
N ASP A 267 14.27 0.91 8.32
CA ASP A 267 13.26 0.76 9.37
C ASP A 267 12.19 -0.30 9.00
N ALA A 268 11.17 -0.48 9.86
CA ALA A 268 10.14 -1.49 9.64
C ALA A 268 9.24 -1.20 8.42
N ASP A 269 8.94 0.07 8.16
CA ASP A 269 8.09 0.48 7.03
C ASP A 269 8.87 0.30 5.71
N GLU A 270 10.14 0.68 5.72
CA GLU A 270 11.06 0.46 4.61
C GLU A 270 11.34 -1.04 4.36
N ALA A 271 11.43 -1.86 5.42
CA ALA A 271 11.61 -3.32 5.31
C ALA A 271 10.41 -3.97 4.62
N PHE A 272 9.21 -3.54 4.98
CA PHE A 272 7.98 -3.92 4.30
C PHE A 272 8.05 -3.57 2.80
N ALA A 273 8.39 -2.32 2.48
CA ALA A 273 8.41 -1.81 1.12
C ALA A 273 9.51 -2.44 0.24
N CYS A 274 10.58 -3.00 0.84
CA CYS A 274 11.59 -3.78 0.11
C CYS A 274 11.18 -5.25 -0.10
N THR A 275 10.49 -5.84 0.88
CA THR A 275 10.27 -7.29 0.95
C THR A 275 8.95 -7.70 0.29
N ILE A 276 7.83 -7.10 0.72
CA ILE A 276 6.49 -7.56 0.34
C ILE A 276 6.23 -7.39 -1.17
N PRO A 277 6.51 -6.24 -1.80
CA PRO A 277 6.34 -6.10 -3.25
C PRO A 277 7.15 -7.12 -4.04
N THR A 278 8.39 -7.38 -3.60
CA THR A 278 9.29 -8.33 -4.27
C THR A 278 8.74 -9.76 -4.21
N LEU A 279 8.38 -10.24 -3.02
CA LEU A 279 7.84 -11.60 -2.83
C LEU A 279 6.49 -11.77 -3.55
N ARG A 280 5.65 -10.74 -3.53
CA ARG A 280 4.37 -10.71 -4.24
C ARG A 280 4.55 -10.85 -5.74
N THR A 281 5.46 -10.07 -6.35
CA THR A 281 5.77 -10.15 -7.79
C THR A 281 6.23 -11.55 -8.18
N GLN A 282 6.97 -12.25 -7.30
CA GLN A 282 7.41 -13.62 -7.56
C GLN A 282 6.34 -14.69 -7.29
N GLY A 283 5.15 -14.31 -6.79
CA GLY A 283 4.08 -15.24 -6.46
C GLY A 283 4.35 -16.11 -5.22
N LEU A 284 5.28 -15.68 -4.36
CA LEU A 284 5.67 -16.41 -3.13
C LEU A 284 4.83 -16.04 -1.91
N LEU A 285 3.96 -15.02 -2.04
CA LEU A 285 2.98 -14.70 -1.01
C LEU A 285 1.64 -15.34 -1.38
N GLN A 286 0.89 -15.74 -0.35
CA GLN A 286 -0.43 -16.33 -0.54
C GLN A 286 -1.38 -15.42 -1.33
N PRO A 287 -2.27 -16.01 -2.14
CA PRO A 287 -3.30 -15.27 -2.85
C PRO A 287 -4.16 -14.42 -1.90
N PRO A 288 -4.66 -13.26 -2.36
CA PRO A 288 -5.48 -12.38 -1.54
C PRO A 288 -6.64 -13.12 -0.84
N GLU A 289 -7.31 -14.04 -1.55
CA GLU A 289 -8.49 -14.76 -1.08
C GLU A 289 -8.19 -15.64 0.14
N GLU A 290 -7.05 -16.31 0.13
CA GLU A 290 -6.61 -17.18 1.23
C GLU A 290 -6.25 -16.36 2.46
N VAL A 291 -5.52 -15.25 2.26
CA VAL A 291 -5.15 -14.33 3.35
C VAL A 291 -6.38 -13.69 3.97
N ILE A 292 -7.32 -13.21 3.14
CA ILE A 292 -8.60 -12.65 3.59
C ILE A 292 -9.41 -13.70 4.35
N ALA A 293 -9.49 -14.93 3.85
CA ALA A 293 -10.22 -16.01 4.53
C ALA A 293 -9.60 -16.37 5.89
N MET A 294 -8.27 -16.42 6.00
CA MET A 294 -7.58 -16.64 7.27
C MET A 294 -7.82 -15.52 8.27
N VAL A 295 -7.68 -14.26 7.82
CA VAL A 295 -7.92 -13.06 8.64
C VAL A 295 -9.38 -12.97 9.06
N GLY A 296 -10.31 -13.26 8.16
CA GLY A 296 -11.75 -13.31 8.43
C GLY A 296 -12.11 -14.35 9.49
N LYS A 297 -11.56 -15.57 9.41
CA LYS A 297 -11.77 -16.60 10.45
C LYS A 297 -11.28 -16.15 11.82
N LEU A 298 -10.12 -15.50 11.89
CA LEU A 298 -9.60 -14.99 13.16
C LEU A 298 -10.45 -13.83 13.70
N ALA A 299 -10.90 -12.92 12.83
CA ALA A 299 -11.81 -11.84 13.18
C ALA A 299 -13.13 -12.38 13.73
N ASP A 300 -13.71 -13.38 13.08
CA ASP A 300 -14.95 -14.05 13.50
C ASP A 300 -14.79 -14.77 14.83
N ASN A 301 -13.66 -15.46 15.04
CA ASN A 301 -13.35 -16.12 16.30
C ASN A 301 -13.16 -15.11 17.43
N HIS A 302 -12.53 -13.96 17.16
CA HIS A 302 -12.44 -12.87 18.13
C HIS A 302 -13.79 -12.23 18.42
N LEU A 303 -14.66 -12.04 17.42
CA LEU A 303 -16.02 -11.56 17.65
C LEU A 303 -16.81 -12.55 18.50
N LYS A 304 -16.67 -13.86 18.25
CA LYS A 304 -17.29 -14.92 19.05
C LYS A 304 -16.74 -14.96 20.47
N GLN A 305 -15.43 -14.87 20.67
CA GLN A 305 -14.81 -14.81 22.00
C GLN A 305 -15.16 -13.52 22.76
N LYS A 306 -15.23 -12.38 22.09
CA LYS A 306 -15.68 -11.11 22.69
C LYS A 306 -17.16 -11.20 23.09
N ARG A 307 -18.01 -11.84 22.26
CA ARG A 307 -19.39 -12.16 22.61
C ARG A 307 -19.47 -13.14 23.79
N TRP A 308 -18.58 -14.13 23.87
CA TRP A 308 -18.54 -15.12 24.95
C TRP A 308 -18.06 -14.52 26.28
N ASN A 309 -16.99 -13.72 26.27
CA ASN A 309 -16.51 -13.00 27.45
C ASN A 309 -17.54 -11.95 27.93
N ASN A 310 -18.34 -11.39 27.03
CA ASN A 310 -19.48 -10.53 27.38
C ASN A 310 -20.69 -11.30 27.93
N HIS A 311 -20.74 -12.63 27.81
CA HIS A 311 -21.79 -13.47 28.40
C HIS A 311 -21.46 -13.95 29.83
N GLU A 312 -20.22 -13.80 30.30
CA GLU A 312 -19.81 -14.25 31.64
C GLU A 312 -19.57 -13.13 32.67
N GLN A 313 -19.51 -11.83 32.33
CA GLN A 313 -19.43 -10.75 33.34
C GLN A 313 -20.25 -9.48 33.03
N ASP A 314 -21.04 -9.11 34.04
CA ASP A 314 -21.68 -7.82 34.38
C ASP A 314 -22.64 -7.11 33.37
N PRO A 315 -23.98 -7.03 33.63
CA PRO A 315 -24.95 -6.30 32.81
C PRO A 315 -24.71 -4.78 32.71
N THR A 316 -23.73 -4.25 33.45
CA THR A 316 -23.32 -2.83 33.42
C THR A 316 -22.40 -2.52 32.24
N GLU A 317 -21.52 -3.45 31.83
CA GLU A 317 -20.57 -3.23 30.73
C GLU A 317 -21.20 -3.40 29.33
N ALA A 318 -22.18 -4.30 29.19
CA ALA A 318 -22.96 -4.43 27.95
C ALA A 318 -23.75 -3.15 27.63
N LYS A 319 -24.25 -2.45 28.66
CA LYS A 319 -24.90 -1.14 28.52
C LYS A 319 -23.91 -0.06 28.09
N GLU A 320 -22.69 -0.07 28.63
CA GLU A 320 -21.65 0.90 28.26
C GLU A 320 -21.10 0.65 26.84
N ALA A 321 -20.93 -0.60 26.42
CA ALA A 321 -20.54 -0.95 25.06
C ALA A 321 -21.62 -0.55 24.04
N THR A 322 -22.90 -0.77 24.37
CA THR A 322 -24.04 -0.32 23.55
C THR A 322 -24.08 1.21 23.45
N LYS A 323 -23.80 1.92 24.55
CA LYS A 323 -23.70 3.39 24.59
C LYS A 323 -22.54 3.91 23.72
N LYS A 324 -21.36 3.28 23.78
CA LYS A 324 -20.19 3.64 22.96
C LYS A 324 -20.42 3.40 21.47
N LEU A 325 -21.01 2.25 21.11
CA LEU A 325 -21.38 1.97 19.72
C LEU A 325 -22.42 2.97 19.19
N ARG A 326 -23.43 3.28 20.01
CA ARG A 326 -24.45 4.30 19.68
C ARG A 326 -23.80 5.66 19.43
N ALA A 327 -22.94 6.13 20.31
CA ALA A 327 -22.25 7.41 20.16
C ALA A 327 -21.40 7.44 18.88
N LEU A 328 -20.61 6.38 18.62
CA LEU A 328 -19.76 6.29 17.44
C LEU A 328 -20.55 6.36 16.12
N VAL A 329 -21.68 5.65 16.05
CA VAL A 329 -22.53 5.67 14.85
C VAL A 329 -23.16 7.05 14.65
N ILE A 330 -23.64 7.69 15.72
CA ILE A 330 -24.20 9.05 15.65
C ILE A 330 -23.15 10.06 15.20
N ASP A 331 -21.93 9.99 15.75
CA ASP A 331 -20.84 10.91 15.41
C ASP A 331 -20.38 10.73 13.96
N ASN A 332 -20.29 9.48 13.47
CA ASN A 332 -20.00 9.21 12.07
C ASN A 332 -21.11 9.75 11.14
N CYS A 333 -22.39 9.53 11.47
CA CYS A 333 -23.50 10.10 10.72
C CYS A 333 -23.42 11.63 10.63
N LYS A 334 -23.16 12.31 11.74
CA LYS A 334 -22.98 13.77 11.77
C LYS A 334 -21.78 14.22 10.94
N GLY A 335 -20.63 13.55 11.10
CA GLY A 335 -19.40 13.86 10.39
C GLY A 335 -19.56 13.73 8.87
N PHE A 336 -20.23 12.68 8.40
CA PHE A 336 -20.50 12.52 6.97
C PHE A 336 -21.51 13.55 6.45
N LEU A 337 -22.58 13.85 7.20
CA LEU A 337 -23.53 14.89 6.81
C LEU A 337 -22.88 16.29 6.75
N GLN A 338 -21.93 16.57 7.63
CA GLN A 338 -21.13 17.80 7.60
C GLN A 338 -20.16 17.81 6.40
N ALA A 339 -19.56 16.67 6.08
CA ALA A 339 -18.68 16.54 4.91
C ALA A 339 -19.42 16.80 3.58
N LEU A 340 -20.74 16.50 3.51
CA LEU A 340 -21.58 16.86 2.37
C LEU A 340 -21.62 18.37 2.08
N GLU A 341 -21.34 19.22 3.08
CA GLU A 341 -21.31 20.68 2.97
C GLU A 341 -19.90 21.23 2.65
N GLY A 342 -18.90 20.34 2.54
CA GLY A 342 -17.52 20.68 2.19
C GLY A 342 -17.31 20.87 0.69
N ASP A 343 -16.04 20.90 0.29
CA ASP A 343 -15.64 20.91 -1.13
C ASP A 343 -16.05 19.59 -1.84
N ASP A 344 -15.87 19.51 -3.17
CA ASP A 344 -16.33 18.36 -3.95
C ASP A 344 -15.71 17.03 -3.47
N GLU A 345 -14.45 17.04 -3.00
CA GLU A 345 -13.78 15.85 -2.49
C GLU A 345 -14.35 15.42 -1.13
N ALA A 346 -14.57 16.37 -0.22
CA ALA A 346 -15.23 16.13 1.07
C ALA A 346 -16.69 15.69 0.89
N SER A 347 -17.40 16.27 -0.08
CA SER A 347 -18.79 15.95 -0.38
C SER A 347 -18.93 14.51 -0.90
N ILE A 348 -18.06 14.10 -1.85
CA ILE A 348 -18.00 12.72 -2.34
C ILE A 348 -17.66 11.74 -1.20
N ALA A 349 -16.70 12.08 -0.34
CA ALA A 349 -16.37 11.27 0.83
C ALA A 349 -17.56 11.13 1.80
N GLY A 350 -18.33 12.20 2.00
CA GLY A 350 -19.56 12.19 2.79
C GLY A 350 -20.63 11.26 2.20
N TYR A 351 -20.87 11.32 0.87
CA TYR A 351 -21.82 10.43 0.20
C TYR A 351 -21.41 8.96 0.30
N ARG A 352 -20.13 8.65 0.05
CA ARG A 352 -19.57 7.29 0.19
C ARG A 352 -19.68 6.76 1.61
N GLY A 353 -19.37 7.59 2.61
CA GLY A 353 -19.47 7.24 4.02
C GLY A 353 -20.89 6.86 4.44
N ILE A 354 -21.89 7.62 3.97
CA ILE A 354 -23.30 7.36 4.25
C ILE A 354 -23.78 6.07 3.57
N VAL A 355 -23.41 5.84 2.30
CA VAL A 355 -23.73 4.58 1.59
C VAL A 355 -23.13 3.38 2.32
N HIS A 356 -21.88 3.46 2.76
CA HIS A 356 -21.24 2.37 3.51
C HIS A 356 -21.94 2.08 4.86
N LEU A 357 -22.42 3.11 5.58
CA LEU A 357 -23.21 2.90 6.79
C LEU A 357 -24.54 2.20 6.47
N LEU A 358 -25.21 2.56 5.37
CA LEU A 358 -26.45 1.92 4.93
C LEU A 358 -26.22 0.46 4.55
N ASP A 359 -25.22 0.15 3.73
CA ASP A 359 -24.89 -1.23 3.34
C ASP A 359 -24.68 -2.12 4.56
N ARG A 360 -23.89 -1.60 5.51
CA ARG A 360 -23.39 -2.38 6.63
C ARG A 360 -24.42 -2.56 7.73
N TYR A 361 -25.20 -1.53 8.03
CA TYR A 361 -25.97 -1.48 9.28
C TYR A 361 -27.48 -1.32 9.08
N SER A 362 -27.98 -0.99 7.88
CA SER A 362 -29.44 -0.89 7.67
C SER A 362 -30.16 -2.21 7.98
N LYS A 363 -29.56 -3.35 7.59
CA LYS A 363 -30.11 -4.70 7.79
C LYS A 363 -29.65 -5.39 9.07
N ASP A 364 -28.81 -4.75 9.89
CA ASP A 364 -28.28 -5.38 11.09
C ASP A 364 -29.31 -5.35 12.22
N GLU A 365 -29.81 -6.53 12.61
CA GLU A 365 -30.79 -6.71 13.68
C GLU A 365 -30.28 -6.21 15.05
N THR A 366 -28.96 -6.21 15.28
CA THR A 366 -28.36 -5.65 16.49
C THR A 366 -28.54 -4.13 16.52
N ILE A 367 -28.33 -3.45 15.38
CA ILE A 367 -28.43 -2.00 15.27
C ILE A 367 -29.89 -1.53 15.31
N LYS A 368 -30.81 -2.28 14.69
CA LYS A 368 -32.26 -2.02 14.76
C LYS A 368 -32.80 -2.07 16.19
N ASN A 369 -32.24 -2.95 17.03
CA ASN A 369 -32.66 -3.11 18.42
C ASN A 369 -32.01 -2.10 19.38
N ILE A 370 -31.07 -1.26 18.92
CA ILE A 370 -30.49 -0.19 19.74
C ILE A 370 -31.35 1.07 19.61
N PRO A 371 -32.01 1.53 20.68
CA PRO A 371 -32.80 2.74 20.63
C PRO A 371 -31.89 3.96 20.52
N TYR A 372 -32.30 4.96 19.75
CA TYR A 372 -31.73 6.30 19.78
C TYR A 372 -32.18 7.00 21.07
N ALA A 373 -31.26 7.65 21.77
CA ALA A 373 -31.56 8.42 22.98
C ALA A 373 -31.21 9.90 22.74
N GLU A 374 -32.22 10.79 22.85
CA GLU A 374 -32.03 12.24 22.64
C GLU A 374 -31.06 12.88 23.65
N SER A 375 -30.77 12.22 24.77
CA SER A 375 -29.75 12.64 25.75
C SER A 375 -28.33 12.71 25.17
N ASP A 376 -28.09 12.14 23.99
CA ASP A 376 -26.77 12.07 23.34
C ASP A 376 -26.45 13.32 22.50
N GLN A 377 -27.31 14.36 22.48
CA GLN A 377 -27.04 15.62 21.77
C GLN A 377 -26.42 16.75 22.61
N GLY A 378 -26.20 16.58 23.92
CA GLY A 378 -25.47 17.56 24.72
C GLY A 378 -26.12 18.96 24.84
N THR A 379 -27.32 19.17 24.30
CA THR A 379 -28.10 20.40 24.51
C THR A 379 -29.43 20.04 25.15
N GLY A 380 -29.56 20.35 26.44
CA GLY A 380 -30.83 20.27 27.13
C GLY A 380 -31.80 21.32 26.59
N SER A 381 -32.94 20.87 26.08
CA SER A 381 -34.19 21.65 26.13
C SER A 381 -35.38 20.73 25.86
N GLY A 382 -36.32 20.73 26.82
CA GLY A 382 -37.75 20.87 26.55
C GLY A 382 -38.47 19.68 25.93
N GLY A 383 -39.29 19.02 26.74
CA GLY A 383 -40.14 17.90 26.32
C GLY A 383 -41.14 18.24 25.22
N GLY A 384 -41.39 17.25 24.37
CA GLY A 384 -42.42 17.24 23.35
C GLY A 384 -42.96 15.82 23.19
N SER A 385 -44.23 15.67 23.54
CA SER A 385 -45.04 14.45 23.46
C SER A 385 -44.98 13.78 22.08
N GLY A 386 -44.71 12.47 22.05
CA GLY A 386 -45.08 11.57 20.94
C GLY A 386 -44.00 11.14 19.95
N ALA A 387 -42.71 11.12 20.33
CA ALA A 387 -41.66 10.61 19.44
C ALA A 387 -41.66 9.07 19.39
N GLN A 388 -41.96 8.46 18.24
CA GLN A 388 -41.61 7.07 17.95
C GLN A 388 -40.15 6.85 18.36
N VAL A 389 -39.88 5.79 19.14
CA VAL A 389 -38.51 5.42 19.52
C VAL A 389 -37.78 5.04 18.23
N LYS A 390 -37.04 6.00 17.66
CA LYS A 390 -36.22 5.75 16.47
C LYS A 390 -35.07 4.83 16.89
N SER A 391 -34.85 3.76 16.14
CA SER A 391 -33.66 2.93 16.28
C SER A 391 -32.44 3.65 15.71
N LEU A 392 -31.26 3.16 16.04
CA LEU A 392 -30.02 3.63 15.43
C LEU A 392 -30.00 3.37 13.90
N ALA A 393 -30.66 2.29 13.45
CA ALA A 393 -30.84 2.01 12.02
C ALA A 393 -31.70 3.11 11.34
N ASP A 394 -32.76 3.59 12.01
CA ASP A 394 -33.61 4.66 11.48
C ASP A 394 -32.84 5.98 11.31
N ILE A 395 -31.85 6.24 12.17
CA ILE A 395 -30.97 7.41 12.05
C ILE A 395 -30.04 7.28 10.84
N ILE A 396 -29.49 6.08 10.60
CA ILE A 396 -28.64 5.83 9.42
C ILE A 396 -29.46 5.98 8.14
N VAL A 397 -30.67 5.42 8.11
CA VAL A 397 -31.62 5.57 6.99
C VAL A 397 -31.96 7.04 6.76
N TYR A 398 -32.23 7.81 7.83
CA TYR A 398 -32.47 9.25 7.73
C TYR A 398 -31.28 10.02 7.13
N CYS A 399 -30.04 9.66 7.50
CA CYS A 399 -28.84 10.26 6.89
C CYS A 399 -28.73 9.92 5.40
N GLY A 400 -29.10 8.69 5.03
CA GLY A 400 -29.24 8.26 3.64
C GLY A 400 -30.26 9.07 2.85
N GLU A 401 -31.44 9.32 3.41
CA GLU A 401 -32.48 10.15 2.80
C GLU A 401 -32.02 11.61 2.62
N ALA A 402 -31.33 12.17 3.62
CA ALA A 402 -30.78 13.52 3.55
C ALA A 402 -29.69 13.64 2.47
N ALA A 403 -28.79 12.67 2.39
CA ALA A 403 -27.76 12.59 1.35
C ALA A 403 -28.41 12.46 -0.04
N ARG A 404 -29.37 11.55 -0.20
CA ARG A 404 -30.11 11.38 -1.45
C ARG A 404 -30.76 12.69 -1.89
N SER A 405 -31.47 13.35 -0.99
CA SER A 405 -32.18 14.60 -1.30
C SER A 405 -31.22 15.71 -1.75
N ARG A 406 -30.02 15.79 -1.15
CA ARG A 406 -28.98 16.76 -1.56
C ARG A 406 -28.39 16.42 -2.93
N LEU A 407 -28.12 15.15 -3.19
CA LEU A 407 -27.56 14.70 -4.46
C LEU A 407 -28.55 14.85 -5.63
N GLU A 408 -29.86 14.68 -5.36
CA GLU A 408 -30.95 14.93 -6.32
C GLU A 408 -31.14 16.43 -6.62
N GLN A 409 -30.77 17.32 -5.70
CA GLN A 409 -30.85 18.77 -5.91
C GLN A 409 -29.70 19.34 -6.75
N LYS A 410 -28.61 18.59 -6.96
CA LYS A 410 -27.38 19.04 -7.67
C LYS A 410 -27.51 19.06 -9.22
N TYR A 411 -28.72 19.17 -9.80
CA TYR A 411 -29.09 19.06 -11.24
C TYR A 411 -28.06 19.48 -12.33
N PRO A 412 -28.11 18.87 -13.54
CA PRO A 412 -28.41 17.48 -13.88
C PRO A 412 -27.14 16.62 -13.88
N LEU A 413 -27.23 15.40 -13.35
CA LEU A 413 -26.13 14.45 -13.33
C LEU A 413 -25.90 13.88 -14.73
N SER A 414 -24.63 13.80 -15.15
CA SER A 414 -24.28 13.17 -16.42
C SER A 414 -24.36 11.65 -16.29
N ALA A 415 -24.88 11.00 -17.34
CA ALA A 415 -25.01 9.55 -17.40
C ALA A 415 -23.63 8.89 -17.21
N GLY A 416 -23.49 8.03 -16.20
CA GLY A 416 -22.26 7.34 -15.82
C GLY A 416 -21.37 8.06 -14.81
N SER A 417 -21.76 9.26 -14.34
CA SER A 417 -21.01 10.00 -13.32
C SER A 417 -21.04 9.33 -11.95
N GLU A 418 -20.03 9.63 -11.13
CA GLU A 418 -19.95 9.12 -9.76
C GLU A 418 -21.17 9.51 -8.92
N ASP A 419 -21.64 10.75 -9.09
CA ASP A 419 -22.84 11.26 -8.43
C ASP A 419 -24.10 10.47 -8.81
N GLU A 420 -24.25 10.04 -10.08
CA GLU A 420 -25.39 9.21 -10.50
C GLU A 420 -25.32 7.78 -9.91
N ARG A 421 -24.11 7.23 -9.77
CA ARG A 421 -23.89 5.92 -9.14
C ARG A 421 -24.20 5.98 -7.64
N LEU A 422 -23.71 7.00 -6.94
CA LEU A 422 -24.01 7.21 -5.52
C LEU A 422 -25.51 7.43 -5.31
N LEU A 423 -26.16 8.18 -6.19
CA LEU A 423 -27.60 8.39 -6.16
C LEU A 423 -28.38 7.08 -6.35
N SER A 424 -27.94 6.24 -7.30
CA SER A 424 -28.56 4.93 -7.54
C SER A 424 -28.48 4.03 -6.31
N ARG A 425 -27.31 3.97 -5.66
CA ARG A 425 -27.13 3.20 -4.41
C ARG A 425 -27.96 3.77 -3.26
N LEU A 426 -28.01 5.10 -3.10
CA LEU A 426 -28.88 5.73 -2.09
C LEU A 426 -30.38 5.45 -2.34
N ARG A 427 -30.79 5.27 -3.59
CA ARG A 427 -32.18 4.87 -3.94
C ARG A 427 -32.48 3.43 -3.58
N GLU A 428 -31.53 2.51 -3.73
CA GLU A 428 -31.69 1.09 -3.34
C GLU A 428 -32.00 0.95 -1.84
N HIS A 429 -31.45 1.82 -1.00
CA HIS A 429 -31.75 1.86 0.43
C HIS A 429 -33.00 2.69 0.79
N GLY A 430 -33.52 3.49 -0.13
CA GLY A 430 -34.71 4.32 0.07
C GLY A 430 -36.05 3.57 0.02
N MET A 431 -36.05 2.28 -0.31
CA MET A 431 -37.22 1.38 -0.35
C MET A 431 -37.69 0.91 1.05
N TRP A 432 -37.20 1.53 2.14
CA TRP A 432 -37.41 1.09 3.52
C TRP A 432 -38.58 1.76 4.24
N LYS A 433 -39.43 2.49 3.51
CA LYS A 433 -40.74 2.91 4.00
C LYS A 433 -41.83 2.09 3.30
N ASP A 434 -42.18 0.98 3.92
CA ASP A 434 -43.54 0.45 3.94
C ASP A 434 -43.92 0.13 5.39
#